data_AF-A0A7S0E0E9-F1
#
_entry.id   AF-A0A7S0E0E9-F1
#
_cell.length_a   1.000
_cell.length_b   1.000
_cell.length_c   1.000
_cell.angle_alpha   90.00
_cell.angle_beta   90.00
_cell.angle_gamma   90.00
#
_symmetry.space_group_name_H-M   'P 1'
#
loop_
_entity.id
_entity.type
_entity.pdbx_description
1 polymer ?
#
loop_
_entity_poly.entity_id
_entity_poly.type
_entity_poly.pdbx_seq_one_letter_code
_entity_poly.pdbx_strand_id
1 'polypeptide(L)'
;MDKLPMHILALTTLVSTAIALGSTLSTRLGYLTHMVLFVVGYFGQDLAHFATGEKTFQSSYQQDSNFLELLAEHTYYLLPLVFESTMPPQSAWTGGEAMAEQIVHTLPCIVAFVVYFLSTTGALLFPWQFQKSRVLIVKLKDAQDLKDLAAIRSWAISKGPSTSTSTHWWYQAPKPDTPAEQCLEKAPKDAFYRIANCPTITNLYKNHFGSNTKIEVLDGMNEVYVSAPHTVKNTSDEVFYTRHLDGPYYYIPFSSCFRMIIGLDANEEITTKFPLVPTELAAQNGDVLAFDFHREVHYIEKNYGIVNKDFRIVLKVHHCIYPSWAWPFGKLMGILSTRYNKLFRSLFLYTINPKGLFNRFAAWNVVFWTKVVHQIEEKVGYSNVGYIAVLALVSFLTTYKVFLIGTSFIHYLRYINTYYHREGVAYGVFKRDVFLFKALSISQLVFLYALAVTNNFSDMSLLLKTSPIDYAMIFGGYALSIYTTFQLGVDGTYFGIELGYVKASKHYVQKFPYGVIPHPMILSQCVAMIGFMRAEAFRASWPYLVPAHVCLYLVHMLQEHFDIHKNRASKSAPLKSA
;
A
#
# COMPACT_ATOMS: atom_id res chain seq x y z
N MET A 1 -22.11 -17.88 4.33
CA MET A 1 -20.85 -17.27 4.81
C MET A 1 -19.85 -17.39 3.68
N ASP A 2 -19.22 -16.29 3.28
CA ASP A 2 -18.18 -16.33 2.25
C ASP A 2 -16.95 -17.05 2.81
N LYS A 3 -16.39 -17.99 2.04
CA LYS A 3 -15.25 -18.82 2.45
C LYS A 3 -14.05 -17.96 2.83
N LEU A 4 -13.40 -18.27 3.96
CA LEU A 4 -12.14 -17.64 4.35
C LEU A 4 -11.06 -17.96 3.30
N PRO A 5 -10.31 -16.97 2.80
CA PRO A 5 -9.24 -17.23 1.84
C PRO A 5 -8.19 -18.19 2.42
N MET A 6 -7.84 -19.25 1.67
CA MET A 6 -6.90 -20.31 2.10
C MET A 6 -5.55 -19.80 2.62
N HIS A 7 -5.08 -18.64 2.18
CA HIS A 7 -3.82 -18.05 2.68
C HIS A 7 -3.97 -17.46 4.08
N ILE A 8 -5.17 -16.99 4.45
CA ILE A 8 -5.49 -16.54 5.82
C ILE A 8 -5.61 -17.76 6.71
N LEU A 9 -6.31 -18.81 6.25
CA LEU A 9 -6.41 -20.08 6.98
C LEU A 9 -5.02 -20.69 7.21
N ALA A 10 -4.18 -20.79 6.17
CA ALA A 10 -2.83 -21.34 6.28
C ALA A 10 -1.92 -20.52 7.21
N LEU A 11 -1.94 -19.18 7.09
CA LEU A 11 -1.15 -18.31 7.96
C LEU A 11 -1.62 -18.40 9.41
N THR A 12 -2.93 -18.41 9.64
CA THR A 12 -3.45 -18.50 11.00
C THR A 12 -3.21 -19.88 11.60
N THR A 13 -3.44 -20.98 10.87
CA THR A 13 -3.06 -22.32 11.35
C THR A 13 -1.57 -22.37 11.69
N LEU A 14 -0.69 -21.80 10.86
CA LEU A 14 0.74 -21.78 11.12
C LEU A 14 1.11 -20.95 12.37
N VAL A 15 0.44 -19.82 12.60
CA VAL A 15 0.60 -18.98 13.80
C VAL A 15 0.04 -19.69 15.04
N SER A 16 -1.14 -20.30 14.95
CA SER A 16 -1.76 -21.06 16.03
C SER A 16 -0.94 -22.28 16.43
N THR A 17 -0.42 -23.02 15.45
CA THR A 17 0.52 -24.13 15.69
C THR A 17 1.82 -23.61 16.28
N ALA A 18 2.35 -22.48 15.82
CA ALA A 18 3.56 -21.88 16.41
C ALA A 18 3.34 -21.40 17.85
N ILE A 19 2.14 -20.89 18.19
CA ILE A 19 1.77 -20.50 19.55
C ILE A 19 1.57 -21.73 20.43
N ALA A 20 0.89 -22.78 19.94
CA ALA A 20 0.74 -24.03 20.67
C ALA A 20 2.10 -24.71 20.90
N LEU A 21 2.98 -24.74 19.90
CA LEU A 21 4.36 -25.21 20.07
C LEU A 21 5.17 -24.27 20.98
N GLY A 22 4.94 -22.97 20.91
CA GLY A 22 5.54 -21.97 21.79
C GLY A 22 5.13 -22.14 23.25
N SER A 23 3.87 -22.49 23.52
CA SER A 23 3.39 -22.80 24.87
C SER A 23 3.88 -24.17 25.34
N THR A 24 4.12 -25.14 24.45
CA THR A 24 4.81 -26.38 24.85
C THR A 24 6.25 -26.13 25.34
N LEU A 25 6.95 -25.13 24.80
CA LEU A 25 8.30 -24.75 25.22
C LEU A 25 8.37 -24.11 26.62
N SER A 26 7.25 -23.65 27.18
CA SER A 26 7.19 -23.15 28.56
C SER A 26 6.87 -24.25 29.59
N THR A 27 6.41 -25.42 29.12
CA THR A 27 6.13 -26.57 29.98
C THR A 27 7.34 -27.51 30.03
N ARG A 28 7.75 -27.97 31.21
CA ARG A 28 8.89 -28.91 31.37
C ARG A 28 8.56 -30.35 30.91
N LEU A 29 7.56 -30.54 30.05
CA LEU A 29 7.06 -31.86 29.66
C LEU A 29 7.85 -32.40 28.46
N GLY A 30 8.09 -33.71 28.43
CA GLY A 30 8.78 -34.36 27.31
C GLY A 30 7.90 -34.42 26.04
N TYR A 31 8.52 -34.56 24.87
CA TYR A 31 7.80 -34.67 23.58
C TYR A 31 6.77 -35.81 23.55
N LEU A 32 7.09 -36.95 24.18
CA LEU A 32 6.19 -38.09 24.29
C LEU A 32 4.93 -37.72 25.10
N THR A 33 5.09 -36.99 26.20
CA THR A 33 3.98 -36.55 27.05
C THR A 33 3.08 -35.57 26.31
N HIS A 34 3.65 -34.65 25.53
CA HIS A 34 2.89 -33.75 24.67
C HIS A 34 2.09 -34.51 23.60
N MET A 35 2.70 -35.51 22.95
CA MET A 35 2.02 -36.34 21.98
C MET A 35 0.86 -37.11 22.62
N VAL A 36 1.08 -37.68 23.82
CA VAL A 36 0.04 -38.38 24.58
C VAL A 36 -1.09 -37.43 24.97
N LEU A 37 -0.79 -36.23 25.49
CA LEU A 37 -1.81 -35.24 25.86
C LEU A 37 -2.59 -34.74 24.65
N PHE A 38 -1.94 -34.55 23.51
CA PHE A 38 -2.62 -34.19 22.25
C PHE A 38 -3.58 -35.31 21.80
N VAL A 39 -3.12 -36.56 21.80
CA VAL A 39 -3.94 -37.72 21.43
C VAL A 39 -5.12 -37.89 22.40
N VAL A 40 -4.87 -37.79 23.71
CA VAL A 40 -5.91 -37.89 24.75
C VAL A 40 -6.90 -36.73 24.65
N GLY A 41 -6.44 -35.51 24.40
CA GLY A 41 -7.32 -34.34 24.22
C GLY A 41 -8.19 -34.46 22.97
N TYR A 42 -7.60 -34.86 21.84
CA TYR A 42 -8.30 -35.04 20.57
C TYR A 42 -9.38 -36.11 20.66
N PHE A 43 -9.04 -37.32 21.13
CA PHE A 43 -10.02 -38.40 21.26
C PHE A 43 -10.94 -38.23 22.48
N GLY A 44 -10.49 -37.52 23.51
CA GLY A 44 -11.29 -37.19 24.69
C GLY A 44 -12.47 -36.28 24.34
N GLN A 45 -12.27 -35.34 23.40
CA GLN A 45 -13.36 -34.52 22.86
C GLN A 45 -14.41 -35.40 22.17
N ASP A 46 -13.99 -36.30 21.27
CA ASP A 46 -14.92 -37.21 20.57
C ASP A 46 -15.65 -38.14 21.53
N LEU A 47 -14.97 -38.63 22.58
CA LEU A 47 -15.58 -39.45 23.63
C LEU A 47 -16.61 -38.66 24.45
N ALA A 48 -16.35 -37.39 24.75
CA ALA A 48 -17.30 -36.52 25.46
C ALA A 48 -18.57 -36.31 24.64
N HIS A 49 -18.44 -36.02 23.35
CA HIS A 49 -19.58 -35.86 22.44
C HIS A 49 -20.36 -37.17 22.24
N PHE A 50 -19.66 -38.31 22.17
CA PHE A 50 -20.30 -39.63 22.17
C PHE A 50 -21.10 -39.88 23.45
N ALA A 51 -20.55 -39.53 24.62
CA ALA A 51 -21.22 -39.70 25.91
C ALA A 51 -22.42 -38.76 26.10
N THR A 52 -22.39 -37.54 25.53
CA THR A 52 -23.49 -36.57 25.60
C THR A 52 -24.54 -36.74 24.50
N GLY A 53 -24.28 -37.57 23.48
CA GLY A 53 -25.17 -37.76 22.33
C GLY A 53 -25.16 -36.58 21.35
N GLU A 54 -24.23 -35.65 21.49
CA GLU A 54 -24.11 -34.48 20.64
C GLU A 54 -23.17 -34.73 19.46
N LYS A 55 -23.52 -34.24 18.28
CA LYS A 55 -22.63 -34.33 17.11
C LYS A 55 -21.53 -33.28 17.21
N THR A 56 -20.28 -33.68 17.01
CA THR A 56 -19.16 -32.72 16.90
C THR A 56 -19.35 -31.84 15.67
N PHE A 57 -18.91 -30.59 15.73
CA PHE A 57 -18.90 -29.74 14.54
C PHE A 57 -18.05 -30.36 13.41
N GLN A 58 -16.97 -31.07 13.76
CA GLN A 58 -16.16 -31.85 12.80
C GLN A 58 -16.96 -32.94 12.08
N SER A 59 -17.86 -33.64 12.78
CA SER A 59 -18.71 -34.66 12.16
C SER A 59 -19.64 -34.11 11.08
N SER A 60 -19.91 -32.80 11.08
CA SER A 60 -20.75 -32.16 10.05
C SER A 60 -20.06 -31.99 8.70
N TYR A 61 -18.71 -32.03 8.66
CA TYR A 61 -17.95 -31.80 7.43
C TYR A 61 -16.87 -32.87 7.14
N GLN A 62 -16.72 -33.89 7.98
CA GLN A 62 -15.70 -34.95 7.82
C GLN A 62 -15.79 -35.74 6.50
N GLN A 63 -16.94 -35.75 5.85
CA GLN A 63 -17.15 -36.38 4.54
C GLN A 63 -17.21 -35.37 3.38
N ASP A 64 -16.95 -34.08 3.64
CA ASP A 64 -16.93 -33.05 2.61
C ASP A 64 -15.64 -33.14 1.78
N SER A 65 -15.75 -32.94 0.46
CA SER A 65 -14.59 -32.88 -0.45
C SER A 65 -13.57 -31.80 -0.08
N ASN A 66 -13.97 -30.80 0.72
CA ASN A 66 -13.14 -29.71 1.22
C ASN A 66 -12.73 -29.92 2.70
N PHE A 67 -12.66 -31.17 3.17
CA PHE A 67 -12.34 -31.51 4.56
C PHE A 67 -11.17 -30.71 5.15
N LEU A 68 -10.06 -30.58 4.43
CA LEU A 68 -8.88 -29.84 4.90
C LEU A 68 -9.13 -28.34 5.08
N GLU A 69 -9.94 -27.72 4.20
CA GLU A 69 -10.32 -26.30 4.29
C GLU A 69 -11.24 -26.08 5.50
N LEU A 70 -12.24 -26.93 5.68
CA LEU A 70 -13.19 -26.86 6.79
C LEU A 70 -12.57 -27.24 8.14
N LEU A 71 -11.60 -28.15 8.15
CA LEU A 71 -10.81 -28.48 9.34
C LEU A 71 -9.92 -27.31 9.76
N ALA A 72 -9.31 -26.58 8.82
CA ALA A 72 -8.54 -25.39 9.10
C ALA A 72 -9.41 -24.26 9.65
N GLU A 73 -10.59 -24.06 9.07
CA GLU A 73 -11.60 -23.10 9.54
C GLU A 73 -12.14 -23.46 10.94
N HIS A 74 -12.42 -24.74 11.20
CA HIS A 74 -12.81 -25.21 12.53
C HIS A 74 -11.70 -24.99 13.56
N THR A 75 -10.44 -25.32 13.21
CA THR A 75 -9.29 -25.08 14.09
C THR A 75 -9.12 -23.59 14.39
N TYR A 76 -9.43 -22.71 13.42
CA TYR A 76 -9.45 -21.27 13.61
C TYR A 76 -10.52 -20.82 14.63
N TYR A 77 -11.75 -21.34 14.53
CA TYR A 77 -12.81 -20.99 15.47
C TYR A 77 -12.58 -21.48 16.89
N LEU A 78 -11.75 -22.50 17.08
CA LEU A 78 -11.35 -22.98 18.41
C LEU A 78 -10.27 -22.13 19.07
N LEU A 79 -9.66 -21.17 18.35
CA LEU A 79 -8.57 -20.37 18.88
C LEU A 79 -8.89 -19.65 20.20
N PRO A 80 -10.04 -18.97 20.37
CA PRO A 80 -10.38 -18.34 21.64
C PRO A 80 -10.38 -19.32 22.82
N LEU A 81 -10.86 -20.55 22.60
CA LEU A 81 -10.87 -21.62 23.61
C LEU A 81 -9.47 -22.14 23.91
N VAL A 82 -8.63 -22.32 22.89
CA VAL A 82 -7.21 -22.69 23.06
C VAL A 82 -6.49 -21.61 23.87
N PHE A 83 -6.73 -20.33 23.56
CA PHE A 83 -6.14 -19.22 24.30
C PHE A 83 -6.64 -19.17 25.75
N GLU A 84 -7.94 -19.30 25.99
CA GLU A 84 -8.53 -19.39 27.33
C GLU A 84 -7.93 -20.53 28.16
N SER A 85 -7.74 -21.70 27.55
CA SER A 85 -7.14 -22.88 28.23
C SER A 85 -5.67 -22.69 28.62
N THR A 86 -4.97 -21.73 27.99
CA THR A 86 -3.58 -21.37 28.31
C THR A 86 -3.47 -20.22 29.31
N MET A 87 -4.59 -19.60 29.68
CA MET A 87 -4.61 -18.57 30.72
C MET A 87 -4.55 -19.22 32.11
N PRO A 88 -3.77 -18.66 33.06
CA PRO A 88 -3.79 -19.16 34.44
C PRO A 88 -5.20 -19.03 35.05
N PRO A 89 -5.59 -19.89 36.00
CA PRO A 89 -6.93 -19.87 36.60
C PRO A 89 -7.21 -18.54 37.31
N GLN A 90 -8.46 -18.03 37.26
CA GLN A 90 -8.90 -16.73 37.83
C GLN A 90 -8.45 -16.46 39.27
N SER A 91 -8.14 -17.49 40.06
CA SER A 91 -7.60 -17.40 41.40
C SER A 91 -6.13 -16.94 41.48
N ALA A 92 -5.37 -16.94 40.38
CA ALA A 92 -4.00 -16.46 40.30
C ALA A 92 -3.88 -14.93 40.03
N TRP A 93 -5.00 -14.23 39.90
CA TRP A 93 -5.08 -12.88 39.35
C TRP A 93 -5.33 -11.82 40.41
N THR A 94 -4.45 -11.72 41.39
CA THR A 94 -4.48 -10.65 42.40
C THR A 94 -3.18 -9.85 42.38
N GLY A 95 -3.27 -8.57 41.98
CA GLY A 95 -2.13 -7.62 42.02
C GLY A 95 -2.02 -6.76 40.75
N GLY A 96 -1.37 -5.60 40.86
CA GLY A 96 -1.18 -4.65 39.75
C GLY A 96 -0.33 -5.18 38.58
N GLU A 97 0.53 -6.17 38.83
CA GLU A 97 1.33 -6.86 37.82
C GLU A 97 0.46 -7.74 36.89
N ALA A 98 -0.61 -8.33 37.42
CA ALA A 98 -1.56 -9.14 36.65
C ALA A 98 -2.34 -8.30 35.61
N MET A 99 -2.60 -7.02 35.89
CA MET A 99 -3.25 -6.11 34.94
C MET A 99 -2.31 -5.73 33.78
N ALA A 100 -1.01 -5.57 34.06
CA ALA A 100 0.00 -5.33 33.04
C ALA A 100 0.19 -6.56 32.14
N GLU A 101 0.24 -7.77 32.72
CA GLU A 101 0.28 -9.02 31.95
C GLU A 101 -1.02 -9.23 31.14
N GLN A 102 -2.20 -8.92 31.70
CA GLN A 102 -3.47 -8.93 30.95
C GLN A 102 -3.40 -8.04 29.73
N ILE A 103 -2.91 -6.80 29.88
CA ILE A 103 -2.74 -5.87 28.75
C ILE A 103 -1.72 -6.44 27.76
N VAL A 104 -0.59 -6.97 28.22
CA VAL A 104 0.46 -7.53 27.33
C VAL A 104 -0.03 -8.76 26.56
N HIS A 105 -0.92 -9.59 27.12
CA HIS A 105 -1.46 -10.78 26.45
C HIS A 105 -2.69 -10.50 25.58
N THR A 106 -3.57 -9.57 25.99
CA THR A 106 -4.78 -9.22 25.24
C THR A 106 -4.51 -8.16 24.17
N LEU A 107 -3.55 -7.25 24.35
CA LEU A 107 -3.24 -6.19 23.38
C LEU A 107 -2.78 -6.74 22.03
N PRO A 108 -1.94 -7.79 21.91
CA PRO A 108 -1.64 -8.41 20.63
C PRO A 108 -2.88 -9.03 19.97
N CYS A 109 -3.82 -9.57 20.75
CA CYS A 109 -5.08 -10.13 20.24
C CYS A 109 -6.04 -9.04 19.77
N ILE A 110 -6.16 -7.94 20.52
CA ILE A 110 -6.95 -6.76 20.14
C ILE A 110 -6.30 -6.08 18.95
N VAL A 111 -4.98 -5.91 18.93
CA VAL A 111 -4.24 -5.37 17.78
C VAL A 111 -4.38 -6.31 16.60
N ALA A 112 -4.28 -7.62 16.74
CA ALA A 112 -4.49 -8.57 15.64
C ALA A 112 -5.94 -8.57 15.15
N PHE A 113 -6.93 -8.47 16.05
CA PHE A 113 -8.35 -8.38 15.72
C PHE A 113 -8.69 -7.05 15.04
N VAL A 114 -8.16 -5.93 15.55
CA VAL A 114 -8.29 -4.59 14.98
C VAL A 114 -7.54 -4.53 13.65
N VAL A 115 -6.29 -5.02 13.55
CA VAL A 115 -5.52 -5.13 12.30
C VAL A 115 -6.21 -6.07 11.31
N TYR A 116 -6.83 -7.16 11.75
CA TYR A 116 -7.63 -8.05 10.90
C TYR A 116 -8.90 -7.35 10.39
N PHE A 117 -9.65 -6.70 11.27
CA PHE A 117 -10.85 -5.94 10.92
C PHE A 117 -10.53 -4.72 10.03
N LEU A 118 -9.35 -4.12 10.19
CA LEU A 118 -8.85 -3.01 9.38
C LEU A 118 -8.17 -3.47 8.07
N SER A 119 -7.62 -4.69 8.01
CA SER A 119 -6.92 -5.22 6.83
C SER A 119 -7.88 -5.86 5.83
N THR A 120 -8.88 -6.61 6.30
CA THR A 120 -9.90 -7.27 5.47
C THR A 120 -10.84 -6.28 4.78
N THR A 121 -10.82 -5.02 5.20
CA THR A 121 -11.74 -3.98 4.76
C THR A 121 -11.12 -2.92 3.84
N GLY A 122 -9.83 -3.06 3.48
CA GLY A 122 -9.12 -2.11 2.60
C GLY A 122 -8.84 -0.74 3.25
N ALA A 123 -8.81 -0.71 4.58
CA ALA A 123 -8.85 0.49 5.39
C ALA A 123 -7.52 1.17 5.65
N LEU A 124 -6.57 0.33 6.06
CA LEU A 124 -5.20 0.62 6.33
C LEU A 124 -4.44 -0.15 5.29
N LEU A 125 -3.70 0.58 4.46
CA LEU A 125 -2.79 -0.02 3.51
C LEU A 125 -1.63 -0.59 4.32
N PHE A 126 -1.75 -1.84 4.72
CA PHE A 126 -0.65 -2.50 5.39
C PHE A 126 0.50 -2.69 4.38
N PRO A 127 1.76 -2.57 4.82
CA PRO A 127 2.89 -2.64 3.90
C PRO A 127 3.01 -3.95 3.11
N TRP A 128 2.46 -5.06 3.63
CA TRP A 128 2.45 -6.37 2.97
C TRP A 128 1.26 -6.59 2.02
N GLN A 129 0.23 -5.75 2.08
CA GLN A 129 -0.97 -5.92 1.27
C GLN A 129 -0.75 -5.46 -0.15
N PHE A 130 -1.29 -6.21 -1.12
CA PHE A 130 -1.39 -5.81 -2.51
C PHE A 130 -2.10 -4.45 -2.62
N GLN A 131 -1.52 -3.55 -3.42
CA GLN A 131 -2.08 -2.23 -3.66
C GLN A 131 -2.27 -2.03 -5.15
N LYS A 132 -3.47 -1.61 -5.53
CA LYS A 132 -3.77 -1.18 -6.89
C LYS A 132 -3.32 0.26 -7.10
N SER A 133 -2.95 0.60 -8.34
CA SER A 133 -2.64 1.97 -8.76
C SER A 133 -3.81 2.89 -8.44
N ARG A 134 -3.54 4.01 -7.79
CA ARG A 134 -4.54 5.04 -7.50
C ARG A 134 -4.63 6.08 -8.61
N VAL A 135 -3.95 5.87 -9.73
CA VAL A 135 -4.11 6.64 -10.97
C VAL A 135 -4.97 5.83 -11.92
N LEU A 136 -6.12 6.40 -12.29
CA LEU A 136 -7.15 5.79 -13.12
C LEU A 136 -7.39 6.67 -14.34
N ILE A 137 -7.43 6.07 -15.53
CA ILE A 137 -7.68 6.77 -16.79
C ILE A 137 -8.85 6.12 -17.49
N VAL A 138 -9.77 6.95 -17.99
CA VAL A 138 -10.87 6.52 -18.85
C VAL A 138 -11.19 7.63 -19.85
N LYS A 139 -11.81 7.27 -20.98
CA LYS A 139 -12.30 8.24 -21.97
C LYS A 139 -13.82 8.21 -22.01
N LEU A 140 -14.44 9.37 -21.88
CA LEU A 140 -15.88 9.56 -22.09
C LEU A 140 -16.18 9.42 -23.58
N LYS A 141 -17.12 8.54 -23.91
CA LYS A 141 -17.52 8.25 -25.30
C LYS A 141 -19.02 8.39 -25.53
N ASP A 142 -19.80 8.50 -24.46
CA ASP A 142 -21.25 8.66 -24.57
C ASP A 142 -21.59 10.00 -25.23
N ALA A 143 -22.56 10.00 -26.14
CA ALA A 143 -22.92 11.18 -26.90
C ALA A 143 -23.44 12.31 -26.01
N GLN A 144 -24.14 11.99 -24.92
CA GLN A 144 -24.63 12.98 -23.97
C GLN A 144 -23.48 13.55 -23.13
N ASP A 145 -22.52 12.72 -22.70
CA ASP A 145 -21.32 13.19 -22.00
C ASP A 145 -20.53 14.17 -22.88
N LEU A 146 -20.29 13.83 -24.15
CA LEU A 146 -19.57 14.71 -25.09
C LEU A 146 -20.32 16.02 -25.36
N LYS A 147 -21.66 15.98 -25.43
CA LYS A 147 -22.51 17.16 -25.57
C LYS A 147 -22.42 18.08 -24.36
N ASP A 148 -22.41 17.51 -23.15
CA ASP A 148 -22.30 18.27 -21.91
C ASP A 148 -20.92 18.92 -21.76
N LEU A 149 -19.83 18.22 -22.11
CA LEU A 149 -18.49 18.81 -22.18
C LEU A 149 -18.44 19.99 -23.17
N ALA A 150 -19.00 19.82 -24.37
CA ALA A 150 -19.04 20.88 -25.38
C ALA A 150 -19.86 22.10 -24.92
N ALA A 151 -20.96 21.87 -24.21
CA ALA A 151 -21.79 22.93 -23.64
C ALA A 151 -21.02 23.74 -22.57
N ILE A 152 -20.33 23.06 -21.66
CA ILE A 152 -19.52 23.73 -20.62
C ILE A 152 -18.37 24.51 -21.26
N ARG A 153 -17.70 23.94 -22.28
CA ARG A 153 -16.63 24.63 -23.01
C ARG A 153 -17.14 25.91 -23.68
N SER A 154 -18.24 25.79 -24.43
CA SER A 154 -18.83 26.92 -25.16
C SER A 154 -19.23 28.04 -24.20
N TRP A 155 -19.81 27.67 -23.06
CA TRP A 155 -20.11 28.60 -21.98
C TRP A 155 -18.86 29.28 -21.43
N ALA A 156 -17.81 28.52 -21.08
CA ALA A 156 -16.58 29.05 -20.52
C ALA A 156 -15.91 30.08 -21.46
N ILE A 157 -15.88 29.80 -22.76
CA ILE A 157 -15.37 30.72 -23.77
C ILE A 157 -16.25 31.96 -23.89
N SER A 158 -17.56 31.81 -23.86
CA SER A 158 -18.49 32.96 -23.95
C SER A 158 -18.35 33.95 -22.80
N LYS A 159 -17.79 33.52 -21.66
CA LYS A 159 -17.49 34.37 -20.51
C LYS A 159 -16.21 35.19 -20.66
N GLY A 160 -15.41 34.98 -21.71
CA GLY A 160 -14.19 35.73 -21.97
C GLY A 160 -13.10 35.48 -20.90
N PRO A 161 -12.54 34.26 -20.80
CA PRO A 161 -11.48 33.97 -19.83
C PRO A 161 -10.26 34.86 -20.06
N SER A 162 -9.55 35.15 -18.98
CA SER A 162 -8.34 35.98 -19.01
C SER A 162 -7.24 35.36 -19.86
N THR A 163 -6.56 36.18 -20.66
CA THR A 163 -5.35 35.80 -21.42
C THR A 163 -4.05 36.10 -20.66
N SER A 164 -4.14 36.64 -19.44
CA SER A 164 -2.98 36.96 -18.62
C SER A 164 -2.89 36.14 -17.33
N THR A 165 -4.00 35.55 -16.89
CA THR A 165 -4.12 34.82 -15.62
C THR A 165 -5.04 33.62 -15.77
N SER A 166 -4.91 32.64 -14.87
CA SER A 166 -5.83 31.50 -14.86
C SER A 166 -7.23 31.95 -14.45
N THR A 167 -8.25 31.41 -15.10
CA THR A 167 -9.67 31.71 -14.81
C THR A 167 -10.33 30.50 -14.17
N HIS A 168 -11.16 30.75 -13.15
CA HIS A 168 -11.80 29.71 -12.35
C HIS A 168 -13.28 30.03 -12.19
N TRP A 169 -14.14 29.06 -12.47
CA TRP A 169 -15.56 29.13 -12.15
C TRP A 169 -15.98 27.95 -11.28
N TRP A 170 -16.58 28.27 -10.14
CA TRP A 170 -16.88 27.32 -9.09
C TRP A 170 -18.25 26.68 -9.25
N TYR A 171 -18.33 25.36 -9.03
CA TYR A 171 -19.61 24.68 -8.98
C TYR A 171 -20.45 25.14 -7.78
N GLN A 172 -19.80 25.27 -6.62
CA GLN A 172 -20.36 25.85 -5.41
C GLN A 172 -19.45 26.96 -4.89
N ALA A 173 -20.05 28.09 -4.50
CA ALA A 173 -19.33 29.23 -3.96
C ALA A 173 -18.37 28.80 -2.82
N PRO A 174 -17.05 29.08 -2.93
CA PRO A 174 -16.08 28.71 -1.90
C PRO A 174 -16.34 29.45 -0.59
N LYS A 175 -16.83 30.70 -0.67
CA LYS A 175 -17.24 31.54 0.46
C LYS A 175 -18.60 32.21 0.18
N PRO A 176 -19.39 32.59 1.21
CA PRO A 176 -20.69 33.24 1.02
C PRO A 176 -20.65 34.54 0.20
N ASP A 177 -19.53 35.26 0.26
CA ASP A 177 -19.25 36.51 -0.44
C ASP A 177 -18.65 36.31 -1.84
N THR A 178 -18.55 35.06 -2.33
CA THR A 178 -18.04 34.82 -3.68
C THR A 178 -19.00 35.45 -4.70
N PRO A 179 -18.52 36.31 -5.62
CA PRO A 179 -19.36 36.91 -6.64
C PRO A 179 -20.05 35.85 -7.51
N ALA A 180 -21.28 36.11 -7.90
CA ALA A 180 -22.08 35.17 -8.70
C ALA A 180 -21.42 34.87 -10.06
N GLU A 181 -20.71 35.84 -10.65
CA GLU A 181 -19.96 35.67 -11.89
C GLU A 181 -18.78 34.69 -11.79
N GLN A 182 -18.32 34.38 -10.57
CA GLN A 182 -17.29 33.37 -10.33
C GLN A 182 -17.87 31.97 -10.10
N CYS A 183 -19.18 31.80 -10.22
CA CYS A 183 -19.87 30.52 -10.06
C CYS A 183 -20.48 30.05 -11.39
N LEU A 184 -20.71 28.74 -11.51
CA LEU A 184 -21.40 28.18 -12.66
C LEU A 184 -22.88 28.60 -12.68
N GLU A 185 -23.33 29.01 -13.86
CA GLU A 185 -24.75 29.23 -14.14
C GLU A 185 -25.50 27.90 -14.19
N LYS A 186 -26.84 27.95 -14.13
CA LYS A 186 -27.69 26.75 -14.04
C LYS A 186 -27.39 25.71 -15.13
N ALA A 187 -27.38 26.11 -16.39
CA ALA A 187 -27.17 25.18 -17.52
C ALA A 187 -25.79 24.47 -17.49
N PRO A 188 -24.63 25.18 -17.42
CA PRO A 188 -23.34 24.52 -17.31
C PRO A 188 -23.16 23.76 -15.99
N LYS A 189 -23.82 24.20 -14.90
CA LYS A 189 -23.82 23.48 -13.62
C LYS A 189 -24.55 22.13 -13.72
N ASP A 190 -25.71 22.09 -14.37
CA ASP A 190 -26.46 20.86 -14.60
C ASP A 190 -25.68 19.88 -15.50
N ALA A 191 -25.00 20.40 -16.54
CA ALA A 191 -24.10 19.62 -17.39
C ALA A 191 -22.91 19.06 -16.59
N PHE A 192 -22.28 19.88 -15.74
CA PHE A 192 -21.20 19.46 -14.86
C PHE A 192 -21.66 18.33 -13.93
N TYR A 193 -22.84 18.46 -13.33
CA TYR A 193 -23.40 17.45 -12.44
C TYR A 193 -23.62 16.10 -13.15
N ARG A 194 -24.15 16.12 -14.38
CA ARG A 194 -24.32 14.89 -15.19
C ARG A 194 -22.99 14.23 -15.49
N ILE A 195 -21.97 15.00 -15.89
CA ILE A 195 -20.62 14.47 -16.12
C ILE A 195 -20.03 13.85 -14.87
N ALA A 196 -20.08 14.56 -13.72
CA ALA A 196 -19.53 14.06 -12.46
C ALA A 196 -20.16 12.72 -12.04
N ASN A 197 -21.43 12.50 -12.35
CA ASN A 197 -22.18 11.30 -11.98
C ASN A 197 -22.38 10.29 -13.12
N CYS A 198 -21.69 10.43 -14.25
CA CYS A 198 -21.97 9.60 -15.42
C CYS A 198 -21.64 8.11 -15.16
N PRO A 199 -22.30 7.16 -15.87
CA PRO A 199 -22.04 5.74 -15.73
C PRO A 199 -20.58 5.36 -15.94
N THR A 200 -19.89 6.02 -16.87
CA THR A 200 -18.48 5.75 -17.18
C THR A 200 -17.58 5.98 -15.95
N ILE A 201 -17.75 7.11 -15.25
CA ILE A 201 -16.96 7.44 -14.06
C ILE A 201 -17.37 6.59 -12.85
N THR A 202 -18.67 6.37 -12.65
CA THR A 202 -19.12 5.55 -11.52
C THR A 202 -18.68 4.09 -11.66
N ASN A 203 -18.69 3.55 -12.89
CA ASN A 203 -18.19 2.21 -13.17
C ASN A 203 -16.67 2.12 -13.05
N LEU A 204 -15.91 3.17 -13.40
CA LEU A 204 -14.46 3.24 -13.18
C LEU A 204 -14.12 2.92 -11.72
N TYR A 205 -14.79 3.59 -10.77
CA TYR A 205 -14.54 3.39 -9.34
C TYR A 205 -15.08 2.07 -8.82
N LYS A 206 -16.26 1.63 -9.26
CA LYS A 206 -16.81 0.32 -8.85
C LYS A 206 -15.95 -0.85 -9.32
N ASN A 207 -15.38 -0.77 -10.52
CA ASN A 207 -14.45 -1.78 -11.02
C ASN A 207 -13.14 -1.77 -10.23
N HIS A 208 -12.71 -0.60 -9.76
CA HIS A 208 -11.47 -0.46 -9.01
C HIS A 208 -11.60 -0.93 -7.55
N PHE A 209 -12.61 -0.39 -6.83
CA PHE A 209 -12.82 -0.53 -5.38
C PHE A 209 -13.87 -1.58 -4.98
N GLY A 210 -14.66 -2.07 -5.93
CA GLY A 210 -15.75 -3.03 -5.69
C GLY A 210 -17.14 -2.40 -5.82
N SER A 211 -18.15 -3.26 -5.97
CA SER A 211 -19.54 -2.85 -6.21
C SER A 211 -20.22 -2.20 -4.99
N ASN A 212 -19.78 -2.51 -3.77
CA ASN A 212 -20.31 -1.96 -2.51
C ASN A 212 -19.72 -0.59 -2.14
N THR A 213 -19.06 0.08 -3.08
CA THR A 213 -18.44 1.38 -2.87
C THR A 213 -19.44 2.51 -3.08
N LYS A 214 -19.47 3.45 -2.12
CA LYS A 214 -20.15 4.73 -2.25
C LYS A 214 -19.22 5.75 -2.89
N ILE A 215 -19.78 6.57 -3.77
CA ILE A 215 -19.10 7.62 -4.51
C ILE A 215 -19.91 8.89 -4.26
N GLU A 216 -19.29 9.89 -3.64
CA GLU A 216 -19.92 11.17 -3.34
C GLU A 216 -19.17 12.31 -4.02
N VAL A 217 -19.90 13.15 -4.75
CA VAL A 217 -19.33 14.36 -5.38
C VAL A 217 -19.05 15.40 -4.29
N LEU A 218 -17.84 15.96 -4.29
CA LEU A 218 -17.42 17.03 -3.40
C LEU A 218 -17.61 18.40 -4.06
N ASP A 219 -18.86 18.84 -4.14
CA ASP A 219 -19.27 20.08 -4.82
C ASP A 219 -18.48 21.32 -4.42
N GLY A 220 -18.06 21.41 -3.15
CA GLY A 220 -17.28 22.52 -2.61
C GLY A 220 -15.82 22.61 -3.09
N MET A 221 -15.36 21.64 -3.89
CA MET A 221 -14.02 21.61 -4.49
C MET A 221 -14.05 21.72 -6.03
N ASN A 222 -15.22 21.58 -6.63
CA ASN A 222 -15.37 21.42 -8.07
C ASN A 222 -15.29 22.75 -8.82
N GLU A 223 -14.52 22.78 -9.92
CA GLU A 223 -14.35 23.98 -10.74
C GLU A 223 -14.20 23.67 -12.24
N VAL A 224 -14.65 24.60 -13.07
CA VAL A 224 -14.16 24.75 -14.46
C VAL A 224 -12.92 25.62 -14.39
N TYR A 225 -11.81 25.11 -14.90
CA TYR A 225 -10.51 25.78 -14.85
C TYR A 225 -10.00 26.05 -16.27
N VAL A 226 -9.56 27.28 -16.50
CA VAL A 226 -8.89 27.71 -17.72
C VAL A 226 -7.49 28.17 -17.38
N SER A 227 -6.47 27.54 -17.96
CA SER A 227 -5.09 27.96 -17.72
C SER A 227 -4.78 29.28 -18.39
N ALA A 228 -3.88 30.05 -17.78
CA ALA A 228 -3.34 31.23 -18.43
C ALA A 228 -2.51 30.83 -19.68
N PRO A 229 -2.47 31.66 -20.73
CA PRO A 229 -1.47 31.55 -21.78
C PRO A 229 -0.05 31.55 -21.19
N HIS A 230 0.75 30.56 -21.57
CA HIS A 230 2.05 30.27 -20.96
C HIS A 230 3.17 31.29 -21.28
N THR A 231 2.85 32.42 -21.91
CA THR A 231 3.76 33.56 -22.13
C THR A 231 3.92 34.43 -20.87
N VAL A 232 3.10 34.22 -19.84
CA VAL A 232 3.10 35.00 -18.59
C VAL A 232 3.92 34.31 -17.50
N LYS A 233 4.89 35.04 -16.93
CA LYS A 233 5.72 34.60 -15.77
C LYS A 233 4.98 34.83 -14.45
N ASN A 234 5.29 34.06 -13.40
CA ASN A 234 4.70 34.16 -12.05
C ASN A 234 3.20 33.86 -11.99
N THR A 235 2.75 32.82 -12.70
CA THR A 235 1.37 32.35 -12.60
C THR A 235 1.20 31.37 -11.44
N SER A 236 -0.05 31.19 -10.99
CA SER A 236 -0.44 30.17 -10.00
C SER A 236 0.01 28.75 -10.38
N ASP A 237 0.29 28.52 -11.67
CA ASP A 237 0.64 27.21 -12.20
C ASP A 237 2.08 26.78 -11.86
N GLU A 238 2.99 27.71 -11.56
CA GLU A 238 4.42 27.42 -11.30
C GLU A 238 4.63 26.42 -10.16
N VAL A 239 3.77 26.46 -9.13
CA VAL A 239 3.89 25.53 -7.99
C VAL A 239 3.50 24.11 -8.38
N PHE A 240 2.61 23.92 -9.35
CA PHE A 240 2.20 22.60 -9.82
C PHE A 240 3.26 21.91 -10.70
N TYR A 241 4.30 22.62 -11.16
CA TYR A 241 5.47 22.00 -11.82
C TYR A 241 6.43 21.33 -10.85
N THR A 242 6.31 21.65 -9.55
CA THR A 242 7.03 20.92 -8.51
C THR A 242 6.23 19.70 -8.10
N ARG A 243 6.92 18.61 -7.72
CA ARG A 243 6.26 17.41 -7.19
C ARG A 243 5.51 17.76 -5.90
N HIS A 244 4.25 17.35 -5.79
CA HIS A 244 3.43 17.63 -4.63
C HIS A 244 2.36 16.54 -4.41
N LEU A 245 1.77 16.56 -3.22
CA LEU A 245 0.48 15.98 -2.91
C LEU A 245 -0.53 17.12 -2.81
N ASP A 246 -1.75 16.93 -3.31
CA ASP A 246 -2.76 17.98 -3.26
C ASP A 246 -3.35 18.18 -1.85
N GLY A 247 -3.35 17.13 -1.02
CA GLY A 247 -3.87 17.19 0.33
C GLY A 247 -3.13 16.33 1.35
N PRO A 248 -3.31 16.60 2.66
CA PRO A 248 -2.51 15.99 3.73
C PRO A 248 -3.20 14.82 4.44
N TYR A 249 -4.41 14.42 4.03
CA TYR A 249 -5.24 13.48 4.80
C TYR A 249 -5.02 12.01 4.42
N TYR A 250 -3.78 11.63 4.07
CA TYR A 250 -3.40 10.27 3.67
C TYR A 250 -3.71 9.22 4.75
N TYR A 251 -3.72 9.62 6.03
CA TYR A 251 -3.89 8.74 7.19
C TYR A 251 -5.34 8.37 7.49
N ILE A 252 -6.33 9.04 6.89
CA ILE A 252 -7.74 8.70 7.16
C ILE A 252 -8.06 7.37 6.48
N PRO A 253 -8.43 6.33 7.25
CA PRO A 253 -8.63 5.00 6.68
C PRO A 253 -9.95 4.91 5.91
N PHE A 254 -10.11 3.83 5.14
CA PHE A 254 -11.33 3.42 4.41
C PHE A 254 -11.87 4.39 3.36
N SER A 255 -11.25 5.55 3.19
CA SER A 255 -11.75 6.62 2.35
C SER A 255 -10.65 7.21 1.50
N SER A 256 -11.00 7.53 0.27
CA SER A 256 -10.12 8.14 -0.72
C SER A 256 -10.80 9.33 -1.32
N CYS A 257 -10.10 10.45 -1.42
CA CYS A 257 -10.55 11.61 -2.17
C CYS A 257 -9.87 11.54 -3.53
N PHE A 258 -10.62 11.38 -4.60
CA PHE A 258 -10.09 11.41 -5.96
C PHE A 258 -10.31 12.78 -6.57
N ARG A 259 -9.26 13.34 -7.14
CA ARG A 259 -9.34 14.46 -8.07
C ARG A 259 -9.33 13.92 -9.48
N MET A 260 -10.23 14.43 -10.30
CA MET A 260 -10.34 14.10 -11.71
C MET A 260 -10.09 15.36 -12.53
N ILE A 261 -9.17 15.25 -13.48
CA ILE A 261 -8.95 16.23 -14.53
C ILE A 261 -9.64 15.70 -15.78
N ILE A 262 -10.67 16.41 -16.24
CA ILE A 262 -11.42 16.06 -17.45
C ILE A 262 -11.11 17.09 -18.52
N GLY A 263 -10.54 16.68 -19.65
CA GLY A 263 -10.21 17.59 -20.75
C GLY A 263 -11.44 17.99 -21.55
N LEU A 264 -11.51 19.27 -21.96
CA LEU A 264 -12.56 19.83 -22.83
C LEU A 264 -12.03 20.23 -24.21
N ASP A 265 -10.72 20.15 -24.44
CA ASP A 265 -10.06 20.55 -25.68
C ASP A 265 -8.91 19.60 -26.05
N ALA A 266 -8.32 19.82 -27.22
CA ALA A 266 -7.11 19.13 -27.64
C ALA A 266 -5.89 19.74 -26.94
N ASN A 267 -5.73 19.47 -25.64
CA ASN A 267 -4.55 19.86 -24.88
C ASN A 267 -3.38 18.93 -25.22
N GLU A 268 -2.32 19.50 -25.77
CA GLU A 268 -1.06 18.80 -26.04
C GLU A 268 0.15 19.46 -25.37
N GLU A 269 -0.02 20.67 -24.81
CA GLU A 269 1.07 21.44 -24.23
C GLU A 269 1.43 21.01 -22.80
N ILE A 270 0.47 20.53 -22.01
CA ILE A 270 0.67 20.19 -20.58
C ILE A 270 0.34 18.74 -20.30
N THR A 271 1.34 18.03 -19.77
CA THR A 271 1.25 16.63 -19.35
C THR A 271 1.26 16.54 -17.83
N THR A 272 0.36 15.74 -17.24
CA THR A 272 0.45 15.38 -15.83
C THR A 272 1.28 14.11 -15.67
N LYS A 273 2.28 14.15 -14.80
CA LYS A 273 3.22 13.06 -14.52
C LYS A 273 3.10 12.56 -13.09
N PHE A 274 3.29 11.25 -12.92
CA PHE A 274 3.23 10.57 -11.63
C PHE A 274 4.57 9.86 -11.35
N PRO A 275 5.37 10.28 -10.36
CA PRO A 275 6.68 9.66 -10.12
C PRO A 275 6.64 8.18 -9.75
N LEU A 276 5.53 7.72 -9.15
CA LEU A 276 5.36 6.35 -8.68
C LEU A 276 4.50 5.47 -9.60
N VAL A 277 3.97 6.04 -10.69
CA VAL A 277 3.13 5.31 -11.65
C VAL A 277 3.72 5.51 -13.04
N PRO A 278 3.95 4.44 -13.82
CA PRO A 278 4.51 4.53 -15.17
C PRO A 278 3.42 4.96 -16.17
N THR A 279 2.79 6.09 -15.90
CA THR A 279 1.69 6.66 -16.69
C THR A 279 1.78 8.18 -16.60
N GLU A 280 1.56 8.82 -17.74
CA GLU A 280 1.46 10.26 -17.86
C GLU A 280 0.37 10.56 -18.89
N LEU A 281 -0.32 11.69 -18.73
CA LEU A 281 -1.41 12.04 -19.65
C LEU A 281 -1.47 13.56 -19.86
N ALA A 282 -1.43 13.96 -21.12
CA ALA A 282 -1.95 15.25 -21.54
C ALA A 282 -3.45 15.08 -21.78
N ALA A 283 -4.28 15.40 -20.77
CA ALA A 283 -5.72 15.12 -20.83
C ALA A 283 -6.38 15.93 -21.96
N GLN A 284 -6.85 15.24 -23.01
CA GLN A 284 -7.56 15.83 -24.14
C GLN A 284 -9.08 15.73 -23.96
N ASN A 285 -9.83 16.23 -24.94
CA ASN A 285 -11.29 16.24 -24.91
C ASN A 285 -11.87 14.84 -24.63
N GLY A 286 -12.63 14.75 -23.54
CA GLY A 286 -13.26 13.52 -23.07
C GLY A 286 -12.36 12.60 -22.26
N ASP A 287 -11.05 12.86 -22.17
CA ASP A 287 -10.17 12.09 -21.30
C ASP A 287 -10.40 12.47 -19.84
N VAL A 288 -10.46 11.46 -18.98
CA VAL A 288 -10.61 11.58 -17.53
C VAL A 288 -9.38 10.98 -16.89
N LEU A 289 -8.58 11.83 -16.25
CA LEU A 289 -7.45 11.44 -15.42
C LEU A 289 -7.85 11.60 -13.94
N ALA A 290 -8.07 10.49 -13.25
CA ALA A 290 -8.43 10.46 -11.84
C ALA A 290 -7.27 9.96 -10.98
N PHE A 291 -6.97 10.64 -9.88
CA PHE A 291 -5.93 10.24 -8.93
C PHE A 291 -6.28 10.61 -7.49
N ASP A 292 -5.72 9.88 -6.51
CA ASP A 292 -5.99 10.13 -5.09
C ASP A 292 -5.31 11.44 -4.63
N PHE A 293 -6.14 12.43 -4.31
CA PHE A 293 -5.77 13.79 -3.90
C PHE A 293 -4.83 13.81 -2.69
N HIS A 294 -4.93 12.85 -1.78
CA HIS A 294 -4.13 12.83 -0.55
C HIS A 294 -2.92 11.91 -0.62
N ARG A 295 -2.83 11.03 -1.63
CA ARG A 295 -1.88 9.92 -1.63
C ARG A 295 -1.05 9.80 -2.90
N GLU A 296 -1.44 10.47 -3.98
CA GLU A 296 -0.75 10.36 -5.26
C GLU A 296 0.14 11.57 -5.53
N VAL A 297 1.46 11.36 -5.46
CA VAL A 297 2.44 12.40 -5.81
C VAL A 297 2.37 12.65 -7.31
N HIS A 298 2.25 13.92 -7.70
CA HIS A 298 2.19 14.28 -9.10
C HIS A 298 2.75 15.68 -9.35
N TYR A 299 2.94 16.00 -10.62
CA TYR A 299 3.31 17.32 -11.11
C TYR A 299 2.88 17.49 -12.56
N ILE A 300 2.83 18.73 -13.04
CA ILE A 300 2.65 19.03 -14.46
C ILE A 300 3.99 19.34 -15.11
N GLU A 301 4.15 18.93 -16.37
CA GLU A 301 5.31 19.26 -17.18
C GLU A 301 4.84 19.85 -18.52
N LYS A 302 5.58 20.84 -19.01
CA LYS A 302 5.35 21.44 -20.32
C LYS A 302 6.04 20.63 -21.40
N ASN A 303 5.30 20.30 -22.45
CA ASN A 303 5.83 19.70 -23.66
C ASN A 303 6.44 20.79 -24.54
N TYR A 304 7.74 21.07 -24.35
CA TYR A 304 8.44 22.10 -25.12
C TYR A 304 8.35 21.84 -26.63
N GLY A 305 8.00 22.88 -27.39
CA GLY A 305 7.81 22.81 -28.84
C GLY A 305 6.36 22.60 -29.28
N ILE A 306 5.45 22.29 -28.35
CA ILE A 306 4.01 22.22 -28.58
C ILE A 306 3.34 23.42 -27.91
N VAL A 307 2.47 24.12 -28.64
CA VAL A 307 1.71 25.26 -28.14
C VAL A 307 0.24 25.03 -28.48
N ASN A 308 -0.63 25.08 -27.47
CA ASN A 308 -2.06 24.95 -27.72
C ASN A 308 -2.55 26.14 -28.55
N LYS A 309 -3.36 25.87 -29.58
CA LYS A 309 -3.93 26.92 -30.45
C LYS A 309 -4.99 27.77 -29.74
N ASP A 310 -5.68 27.16 -28.78
CA ASP A 310 -6.77 27.73 -27.99
C ASP A 310 -6.44 27.64 -26.49
N PHE A 311 -7.31 28.23 -25.65
CA PHE A 311 -7.30 28.01 -24.21
C PHE A 311 -7.33 26.52 -23.86
N ARG A 312 -6.56 26.12 -22.83
CA ARG A 312 -6.69 24.83 -22.16
C ARG A 312 -7.71 24.94 -21.03
N ILE A 313 -8.81 24.22 -21.18
CA ILE A 313 -9.98 24.19 -20.35
C ILE A 313 -10.15 22.76 -19.82
N VAL A 314 -10.19 22.61 -18.50
CA VAL A 314 -10.43 21.32 -17.84
C VAL A 314 -11.51 21.44 -16.77
N LEU A 315 -12.25 20.37 -16.55
CA LEU A 315 -13.01 20.21 -15.31
C LEU A 315 -12.10 19.64 -14.24
N LYS A 316 -12.15 20.22 -13.04
CA LYS A 316 -11.61 19.60 -11.84
C LYS A 316 -12.79 19.11 -11.00
N VAL A 317 -12.99 17.81 -11.01
CA VAL A 317 -14.07 17.14 -10.29
C VAL A 317 -13.48 16.33 -9.14
N HIS A 318 -14.12 16.33 -7.99
CA HIS A 318 -13.65 15.62 -6.80
C HIS A 318 -14.70 14.65 -6.30
N HIS A 319 -14.25 13.43 -6.01
CA HIS A 319 -15.08 12.37 -5.44
C HIS A 319 -14.51 11.88 -4.12
N CYS A 320 -15.36 11.72 -3.11
CA CYS A 320 -15.04 10.90 -1.95
C CYS A 320 -15.56 9.49 -2.16
N ILE A 321 -14.68 8.51 -1.94
CA ILE A 321 -14.91 7.11 -2.26
C ILE A 321 -14.64 6.28 -1.02
N TYR A 322 -15.61 5.47 -0.62
CA TYR A 322 -15.50 4.64 0.58
C TYR A 322 -16.49 3.45 0.53
N PRO A 323 -16.19 2.33 1.20
CA PRO A 323 -17.16 1.24 1.38
C PRO A 323 -18.42 1.70 2.12
N SER A 324 -19.60 1.20 1.77
CA SER A 324 -20.88 1.65 2.35
C SER A 324 -20.92 1.69 3.89
N TRP A 325 -20.27 0.74 4.56
CA TRP A 325 -20.25 0.64 6.02
C TRP A 325 -19.29 1.68 6.66
N ALA A 326 -18.30 2.19 5.92
CA ALA A 326 -17.31 3.15 6.38
C ALA A 326 -17.73 4.61 6.14
N TRP A 327 -19.04 4.86 6.07
CA TRP A 327 -19.60 6.18 5.80
C TRP A 327 -19.11 7.30 6.73
N PRO A 328 -18.81 7.09 8.03
CA PRO A 328 -18.31 8.17 8.88
C PRO A 328 -16.95 8.67 8.42
N PHE A 329 -16.06 7.76 8.00
CA PHE A 329 -14.75 8.10 7.45
C PHE A 329 -14.86 8.82 6.11
N GLY A 330 -15.77 8.36 5.25
CA GLY A 330 -16.10 9.03 3.99
C GLY A 330 -16.55 10.48 4.20
N LYS A 331 -17.53 10.70 5.09
CA LYS A 331 -18.02 12.05 5.41
C LYS A 331 -16.94 12.93 6.02
N LEU A 332 -16.16 12.39 6.96
CA LEU A 332 -15.04 13.11 7.56
C LEU A 332 -14.00 13.52 6.49
N MET A 333 -13.59 12.58 5.62
CA MET A 333 -12.67 12.84 4.52
C MET A 333 -13.21 13.93 3.58
N GLY A 334 -14.49 13.86 3.18
CA GLY A 334 -15.11 14.86 2.32
C GLY A 334 -15.13 16.26 2.94
N ILE A 335 -15.51 16.37 4.22
CA ILE A 335 -15.52 17.64 4.97
C ILE A 335 -14.12 18.22 5.08
N LEU A 336 -13.15 17.40 5.52
CA LEU A 336 -11.77 17.83 5.72
C LEU A 336 -11.13 18.24 4.39
N SER A 337 -11.29 17.44 3.33
CA SER A 337 -10.77 17.75 1.99
C SER A 337 -11.32 19.08 1.46
N THR A 338 -12.64 19.28 1.59
CA THR A 338 -13.29 20.52 1.14
C THR A 338 -12.79 21.73 1.94
N ARG A 339 -12.67 21.61 3.27
CA ARG A 339 -12.15 22.69 4.12
C ARG A 339 -10.68 23.00 3.81
N TYR A 340 -9.86 21.96 3.68
CA TYR A 340 -8.44 22.12 3.36
C TYR A 340 -8.26 22.82 2.01
N ASN A 341 -8.95 22.38 0.96
CA ASN A 341 -8.84 23.00 -0.37
C ASN A 341 -9.19 24.50 -0.33
N LYS A 342 -10.24 24.87 0.41
CA LYS A 342 -10.63 26.28 0.60
C LYS A 342 -9.56 27.09 1.34
N LEU A 343 -9.04 26.54 2.45
CA LEU A 343 -8.04 27.21 3.28
C LEU A 343 -6.69 27.31 2.58
N PHE A 344 -6.22 26.21 2.01
CA PHE A 344 -4.95 26.13 1.28
C PHE A 344 -4.95 27.08 0.09
N ARG A 345 -6.06 27.18 -0.66
CA ARG A 345 -6.17 28.17 -1.74
C ARG A 345 -6.10 29.62 -1.24
N SER A 346 -6.73 29.91 -0.10
CA SER A 346 -6.63 31.26 0.50
C SER A 346 -5.20 31.58 0.93
N LEU A 347 -4.50 30.61 1.52
CA LEU A 347 -3.09 30.72 1.90
C LEU A 347 -2.18 30.84 0.67
N PHE A 348 -2.49 30.10 -0.40
CA PHE A 348 -1.77 30.15 -1.66
C PHE A 348 -1.87 31.53 -2.31
N LEU A 349 -3.08 32.06 -2.49
CA LEU A 349 -3.29 33.41 -3.02
C LEU A 349 -2.58 34.49 -2.18
N TYR A 350 -2.53 34.30 -0.85
CA TYR A 350 -1.80 35.19 0.05
C TYR A 350 -0.27 35.12 -0.13
N THR A 351 0.27 33.99 -0.59
CA THR A 351 1.70 33.71 -0.67
C THR A 351 2.31 33.85 -2.07
N ILE A 352 1.51 34.08 -3.14
CA ILE A 352 1.99 34.30 -4.52
C ILE A 352 2.87 35.55 -4.66
N ASN A 353 2.64 36.59 -3.84
CA ASN A 353 3.50 37.78 -3.84
C ASN A 353 3.71 38.30 -2.41
N PRO A 354 4.58 37.62 -1.63
CA PRO A 354 4.69 37.87 -0.20
C PRO A 354 5.40 39.21 0.06
N LYS A 355 4.62 40.20 0.50
CA LYS A 355 5.15 41.50 0.95
C LYS A 355 5.48 41.43 2.45
N GLY A 356 6.73 41.73 2.82
CA GLY A 356 7.19 41.72 4.21
C GLY A 356 7.75 40.38 4.69
N LEU A 357 8.41 40.38 5.86
CA LEU A 357 9.12 39.23 6.41
C LEU A 357 8.20 38.07 6.79
N PHE A 358 7.08 38.35 7.44
CA PHE A 358 6.12 37.32 7.86
C PHE A 358 5.52 36.58 6.65
N ASN A 359 5.16 37.30 5.59
CA ASN A 359 4.58 36.69 4.39
C ASN A 359 5.62 35.83 3.65
N ARG A 360 6.89 36.26 3.64
CA ARG A 360 8.00 35.47 3.10
C ARG A 360 8.24 34.20 3.91
N PHE A 361 8.17 34.29 5.24
CA PHE A 361 8.24 33.12 6.12
C PHE A 361 7.07 32.16 5.91
N ALA A 362 5.83 32.66 5.80
CA ALA A 362 4.65 31.84 5.53
C ALA A 362 4.75 31.12 4.17
N ALA A 363 5.17 31.84 3.12
CA ALA A 363 5.41 31.25 1.79
C ALA A 363 6.50 30.18 1.84
N TRP A 364 7.61 30.45 2.55
CA TRP A 364 8.68 29.46 2.75
C TRP A 364 8.17 28.20 3.48
N ASN A 365 7.36 28.36 4.53
CA ASN A 365 6.79 27.22 5.26
C ASN A 365 5.91 26.35 4.36
N VAL A 366 5.07 26.97 3.51
CA VAL A 366 4.22 26.22 2.56
C VAL A 366 5.10 25.39 1.62
N VAL A 367 6.08 26.01 0.97
CA VAL A 367 6.97 25.30 0.03
C VAL A 367 7.78 24.21 0.74
N PHE A 368 8.32 24.51 1.93
CA PHE A 368 9.09 23.56 2.73
C PHE A 368 8.24 22.33 3.10
N TRP A 369 7.05 22.53 3.64
CA TRP A 369 6.18 21.43 4.05
C TRP A 369 5.64 20.65 2.87
N THR A 370 5.28 21.30 1.75
CA THR A 370 4.94 20.59 0.51
C THR A 370 6.07 19.67 0.07
N LYS A 371 7.33 20.16 0.13
CA LYS A 371 8.53 19.38 -0.19
C LYS A 371 8.72 18.18 0.73
N VAL A 372 8.67 18.41 2.05
CA VAL A 372 8.79 17.35 3.05
C VAL A 372 7.71 16.30 2.83
N VAL A 373 6.48 16.75 2.56
CA VAL A 373 5.33 15.86 2.44
C VAL A 373 5.44 14.92 1.25
N HIS A 374 5.72 15.45 0.06
CA HIS A 374 5.86 14.60 -1.12
C HIS A 374 7.11 13.70 -1.04
N GLN A 375 8.21 14.16 -0.43
CA GLN A 375 9.44 13.36 -0.31
C GLN A 375 9.26 12.18 0.63
N ILE A 376 8.53 12.34 1.73
CA ILE A 376 8.22 11.22 2.63
C ILE A 376 7.39 10.18 1.89
N GLU A 377 6.33 10.60 1.18
CA GLU A 377 5.50 9.64 0.43
C GLU A 377 6.29 8.94 -0.67
N GLU A 378 7.06 9.68 -1.48
CA GLU A 378 7.83 9.10 -2.59
C GLU A 378 8.91 8.12 -2.12
N LYS A 379 9.62 8.42 -1.02
CA LYS A 379 10.78 7.63 -0.58
C LYS A 379 10.47 6.56 0.46
N VAL A 380 9.51 6.82 1.35
CA VAL A 380 9.21 5.95 2.49
C VAL A 380 7.76 5.49 2.48
N GLY A 381 6.82 6.38 2.18
CA GLY A 381 5.39 6.12 2.28
C GLY A 381 4.86 6.36 3.68
N TYR A 382 3.80 7.15 3.80
CA TYR A 382 3.23 7.48 5.10
C TYR A 382 2.64 6.27 5.84
N SER A 383 2.03 5.34 5.10
CA SER A 383 1.53 4.09 5.68
C SER A 383 2.67 3.27 6.30
N ASN A 384 3.87 3.27 5.70
CA ASN A 384 5.03 2.58 6.25
C ASN A 384 5.57 3.30 7.49
N VAL A 385 5.62 4.64 7.49
CA VAL A 385 6.02 5.43 8.67
C VAL A 385 5.10 5.12 9.86
N GLY A 386 3.79 5.17 9.65
CA GLY A 386 2.81 4.85 10.70
C GLY A 386 2.96 3.41 11.20
N TYR A 387 3.14 2.45 10.28
CA TYR A 387 3.33 1.05 10.63
C TYR A 387 4.59 0.82 11.47
N ILE A 388 5.73 1.35 11.04
CA ILE A 388 7.02 1.21 11.74
C ILE A 388 6.94 1.89 13.11
N ALA A 389 6.32 3.07 13.20
CA ALA A 389 6.16 3.78 14.47
C ALA A 389 5.32 2.99 15.48
N VAL A 390 4.20 2.38 15.03
CA VAL A 390 3.36 1.52 15.88
C VAL A 390 4.14 0.30 16.35
N LEU A 391 4.86 -0.39 15.45
CA LEU A 391 5.68 -1.53 15.84
C LEU A 391 6.80 -1.14 16.82
N ALA A 392 7.43 0.01 16.62
CA ALA A 392 8.48 0.51 17.50
C ALA A 392 7.91 0.80 18.90
N LEU A 393 6.73 1.43 18.98
CA LEU A 393 6.05 1.69 20.24
C LEU A 393 5.66 0.38 20.95
N VAL A 394 5.04 -0.56 20.24
CA VAL A 394 4.67 -1.86 20.83
C VAL A 394 5.92 -2.61 21.29
N SER A 395 6.97 -2.61 20.49
CA SER A 395 8.25 -3.23 20.83
C SER A 395 8.92 -2.60 22.04
N PHE A 396 8.83 -1.28 22.19
CA PHE A 396 9.36 -0.56 23.36
C PHE A 396 8.64 -0.98 24.63
N LEU A 397 7.33 -1.23 24.55
CA LEU A 397 6.49 -1.67 25.67
C LEU A 397 6.55 -3.18 25.93
N THR A 398 7.08 -3.97 25.00
CA THR A 398 7.06 -5.45 25.06
C THR A 398 8.45 -6.04 24.83
N THR A 399 8.78 -6.39 23.59
CA THR A 399 10.04 -7.01 23.21
C THR A 399 10.45 -6.59 21.80
N TYR A 400 11.77 -6.46 21.58
CA TYR A 400 12.35 -6.22 20.26
C TYR A 400 11.90 -7.23 19.19
N LYS A 401 11.55 -8.46 19.60
CA LYS A 401 11.08 -9.50 18.68
C LYS A 401 9.83 -9.06 17.89
N VAL A 402 8.96 -8.24 18.48
CA VAL A 402 7.77 -7.72 17.79
C VAL A 402 8.19 -6.82 16.61
N PHE A 403 9.10 -5.88 16.87
CA PHE A 403 9.62 -5.01 15.80
C PHE A 403 10.35 -5.81 14.74
N LEU A 404 11.23 -6.74 15.15
CA LEU A 404 12.00 -7.59 14.26
C LEU A 404 11.09 -8.40 13.32
N ILE A 405 10.16 -9.18 13.87
CA ILE A 405 9.26 -10.02 13.07
C ILE A 405 8.35 -9.16 12.19
N GLY A 406 7.80 -8.06 12.73
CA GLY A 406 6.92 -7.15 12.01
C GLY A 406 7.60 -6.39 10.87
N THR A 407 8.93 -6.37 10.80
CA THR A 407 9.65 -5.62 9.74
C THR A 407 10.50 -6.51 8.84
N SER A 408 11.11 -7.57 9.38
CA SER A 408 12.04 -8.42 8.65
C SER A 408 11.41 -9.20 7.50
N PHE A 409 10.12 -9.53 7.57
CA PHE A 409 9.51 -10.44 6.60
C PHE A 409 8.56 -9.75 5.60
N ILE A 410 8.33 -8.45 5.75
CA ILE A 410 7.32 -7.71 4.98
C ILE A 410 7.61 -7.71 3.48
N HIS A 411 8.87 -7.56 3.08
CA HIS A 411 9.23 -7.52 1.66
C HIS A 411 8.92 -8.83 0.94
N TYR A 412 9.03 -10.00 1.60
CA TYR A 412 8.62 -11.28 1.01
C TYR A 412 7.12 -11.35 0.79
N LEU A 413 6.34 -11.00 1.81
CA LEU A 413 4.88 -11.00 1.72
C LEU A 413 4.42 -10.08 0.59
N ARG A 414 5.10 -8.94 0.45
CA ARG A 414 4.87 -7.98 -0.62
C ARG A 414 5.21 -8.53 -2.01
N TYR A 415 6.35 -9.22 -2.17
CA TYR A 415 6.69 -9.92 -3.42
C TYR A 415 5.64 -10.98 -3.78
N ILE A 416 5.35 -11.89 -2.84
CA ILE A 416 4.41 -13.01 -3.02
C ILE A 416 3.01 -12.51 -3.43
N ASN A 417 2.51 -11.49 -2.71
CA ASN A 417 1.18 -10.95 -2.93
C ASN A 417 1.07 -10.18 -4.26
N THR A 418 2.08 -9.36 -4.59
CA THR A 418 2.10 -8.64 -5.87
C THR A 418 2.19 -9.60 -7.05
N TYR A 419 3.01 -10.64 -6.96
CA TYR A 419 3.14 -11.66 -8.00
C TYR A 419 1.84 -12.45 -8.21
N TYR A 420 1.02 -12.62 -7.17
CA TYR A 420 -0.28 -13.29 -7.26
C TYR A 420 -1.36 -12.44 -7.96
N HIS A 421 -1.41 -11.13 -7.69
CA HIS A 421 -2.45 -10.27 -8.26
C HIS A 421 -2.11 -9.77 -9.67
N ARG A 422 -0.85 -9.40 -9.92
CA ARG A 422 -0.24 -8.91 -11.19
C ARG A 422 -0.87 -7.73 -11.93
N GLU A 423 -2.17 -7.50 -11.81
CA GLU A 423 -2.91 -6.52 -12.60
C GLU A 423 -3.16 -5.22 -11.82
N GLY A 424 -2.93 -4.10 -12.49
CA GLY A 424 -3.20 -2.77 -11.93
C GLY A 424 -2.36 -2.46 -10.69
N VAL A 425 -1.14 -3.01 -10.59
CA VAL A 425 -0.24 -2.83 -9.44
C VAL A 425 0.14 -1.36 -9.27
N ALA A 426 0.17 -0.87 -8.03
CA ALA A 426 0.86 0.39 -7.71
C ALA A 426 2.38 0.18 -7.75
N TYR A 427 2.95 0.13 -8.96
CA TYR A 427 4.31 -0.36 -9.19
C TYR A 427 5.41 0.38 -8.43
N GLY A 428 5.41 1.72 -8.46
CA GLY A 428 6.40 2.51 -7.72
C GLY A 428 6.27 2.35 -6.21
N VAL A 429 5.03 2.29 -5.70
CA VAL A 429 4.73 2.01 -4.28
C VAL A 429 5.27 0.63 -3.88
N PHE A 430 5.00 -0.38 -4.70
CA PHE A 430 5.54 -1.73 -4.49
C PHE A 430 7.06 -1.74 -4.40
N LYS A 431 7.77 -1.12 -5.36
CA LYS A 431 9.24 -1.01 -5.35
C LYS A 431 9.76 -0.32 -4.08
N ARG A 432 9.16 0.82 -3.73
CA ARG A 432 9.51 1.61 -2.54
C ARG A 432 9.38 0.77 -1.27
N ASP A 433 8.23 0.12 -1.08
CA ASP A 433 7.94 -0.66 0.12
C ASP A 433 8.91 -1.85 0.25
N VAL A 434 9.07 -2.62 -0.82
CA VAL A 434 9.96 -3.79 -0.82
C VAL A 434 11.40 -3.37 -0.54
N PHE A 435 11.88 -2.30 -1.18
CA PHE A 435 13.23 -1.79 -0.93
C PHE A 435 13.41 -1.38 0.53
N LEU A 436 12.47 -0.62 1.09
CA LEU A 436 12.50 -0.14 2.48
C LEU A 436 12.58 -1.32 3.47
N PHE A 437 11.66 -2.28 3.37
CA PHE A 437 11.60 -3.39 4.33
C PHE A 437 12.74 -4.39 4.14
N LYS A 438 13.23 -4.58 2.91
CA LYS A 438 14.43 -5.37 2.65
C LYS A 438 15.67 -4.73 3.27
N ALA A 439 15.85 -3.42 3.11
CA ALA A 439 16.96 -2.68 3.71
C ALA A 439 16.90 -2.73 5.24
N LEU A 440 15.71 -2.59 5.82
CA LEU A 440 15.49 -2.70 7.26
C LEU A 440 15.81 -4.12 7.76
N SER A 441 15.32 -5.14 7.07
CA SER A 441 15.59 -6.56 7.39
C SER A 441 17.08 -6.89 7.38
N ILE A 442 17.80 -6.49 6.33
CA ILE A 442 19.25 -6.74 6.22
C ILE A 442 20.00 -5.98 7.32
N SER A 443 19.62 -4.72 7.60
CA SER A 443 20.24 -3.94 8.67
C SER A 443 20.04 -4.60 10.04
N GLN A 444 18.86 -5.14 10.30
CA GLN A 444 18.56 -5.90 11.53
C GLN A 444 19.39 -7.19 11.61
N LEU A 445 19.49 -7.95 10.53
CA LEU A 445 20.32 -9.16 10.47
C LEU A 445 21.79 -8.86 10.79
N VAL A 446 22.37 -7.84 10.16
CA VAL A 446 23.75 -7.42 10.41
C VAL A 446 23.93 -6.95 11.86
N PHE A 447 23.01 -6.13 12.37
CA PHE A 447 23.06 -5.63 13.73
C PHE A 447 22.99 -6.76 14.77
N LEU A 448 22.02 -7.67 14.62
CA LEU A 448 21.85 -8.81 15.53
C LEU A 448 23.01 -9.81 15.44
N TYR A 449 23.59 -9.99 14.26
CA TYR A 449 24.79 -10.79 14.08
C TYR A 449 25.98 -10.19 14.81
N ALA A 450 26.24 -8.89 14.61
CA ALA A 450 27.30 -8.19 15.31
C ALA A 450 27.09 -8.26 16.82
N LEU A 451 25.88 -8.00 17.30
CA LEU A 451 25.52 -8.11 18.71
C LEU A 451 25.81 -9.50 19.28
N ALA A 452 25.40 -10.57 18.59
CA ALA A 452 25.59 -11.94 19.06
C ALA A 452 27.07 -12.36 19.07
N VAL A 453 27.82 -12.04 18.01
CA VAL A 453 29.22 -12.45 17.85
C VAL A 453 30.18 -11.66 18.75
N THR A 454 29.85 -10.41 19.08
CA THR A 454 30.68 -9.53 19.92
C THR A 454 30.28 -9.53 21.39
N ASN A 455 29.36 -10.42 21.79
CA ASN A 455 28.76 -10.46 23.12
C ASN A 455 28.22 -9.07 23.53
N ASN A 456 27.22 -8.59 22.81
CA ASN A 456 26.61 -7.27 22.99
C ASN A 456 27.59 -6.09 22.84
N PHE A 457 28.47 -6.15 21.84
CA PHE A 457 29.53 -5.16 21.59
C PHE A 457 30.55 -5.01 22.72
N SER A 458 30.59 -5.95 23.69
CA SER A 458 31.58 -5.92 24.77
C SER A 458 32.99 -6.22 24.28
N ASP A 459 33.12 -7.07 23.25
CA ASP A 459 34.41 -7.44 22.68
C ASP A 459 34.32 -7.49 21.15
N MET A 460 34.72 -6.38 20.52
CA MET A 460 34.78 -6.26 19.05
C MET A 460 35.86 -7.15 18.43
N SER A 461 36.86 -7.62 19.18
CA SER A 461 37.91 -8.51 18.66
C SER A 461 37.36 -9.89 18.28
N LEU A 462 36.21 -10.29 18.84
CA LEU A 462 35.54 -11.55 18.50
C LEU A 462 35.08 -11.60 17.04
N LEU A 463 34.82 -10.45 16.41
CA LEU A 463 34.55 -10.41 14.97
C LEU A 463 35.74 -10.95 14.16
N LEU A 464 36.98 -10.61 14.54
CA LEU A 464 38.19 -11.09 13.87
C LEU A 464 38.45 -12.59 14.11
N LYS A 465 37.89 -13.14 15.19
CA LYS A 465 37.96 -14.59 15.50
C LYS A 465 36.90 -15.41 14.78
N THR A 466 35.92 -14.75 14.15
CA THR A 466 34.87 -15.44 13.40
C THR A 466 35.45 -16.02 12.11
N SER A 467 34.94 -17.17 11.67
CA SER A 467 35.48 -17.89 10.53
C SER A 467 35.49 -17.00 9.26
N PRO A 468 36.61 -16.90 8.53
CA PRO A 468 36.66 -16.16 7.26
C PRO A 468 35.63 -16.64 6.22
N ILE A 469 35.24 -17.92 6.29
CA ILE A 469 34.22 -18.50 5.41
C ILE A 469 32.85 -17.84 5.64
N ASP A 470 32.50 -17.51 6.90
CA ASP A 470 31.21 -16.91 7.24
C ASP A 470 31.10 -15.53 6.57
N TYR A 471 32.16 -14.72 6.66
CA TYR A 471 32.26 -13.43 5.97
C TYR A 471 32.27 -13.58 4.45
N ALA A 472 33.01 -14.55 3.90
CA ALA A 472 33.01 -14.81 2.46
C ALA A 472 31.61 -15.15 1.94
N MET A 473 30.82 -15.92 2.69
CA MET A 473 29.43 -16.23 2.34
C MET A 473 28.54 -14.99 2.43
N ILE A 474 28.61 -14.23 3.53
CA ILE A 474 27.80 -13.02 3.74
C ILE A 474 28.09 -11.97 2.65
N PHE A 475 29.36 -11.56 2.52
CA PHE A 475 29.75 -10.53 1.58
C PHE A 475 29.67 -11.02 0.13
N GLY A 476 30.10 -12.24 -0.15
CA GLY A 476 30.03 -12.82 -1.49
C GLY A 476 28.59 -12.99 -1.98
N GLY A 477 27.68 -13.46 -1.12
CA GLY A 477 26.27 -13.61 -1.45
C GLY A 477 25.56 -12.27 -1.74
N TYR A 478 25.80 -11.24 -0.91
CA TYR A 478 25.23 -9.92 -1.17
C TYR A 478 25.90 -9.20 -2.35
N ALA A 479 27.21 -9.32 -2.54
CA ALA A 479 27.90 -8.77 -3.72
C ALA A 479 27.37 -9.38 -5.01
N LEU A 480 27.17 -10.70 -5.03
CA LEU A 480 26.55 -11.39 -6.16
C LEU A 480 25.08 -10.95 -6.35
N SER A 481 24.32 -10.71 -5.28
CA SER A 481 22.95 -10.18 -5.38
C SER A 481 22.93 -8.78 -6.01
N ILE A 482 23.84 -7.90 -5.61
CA ILE A 482 23.96 -6.53 -6.16
C ILE A 482 24.34 -6.59 -7.63
N TYR A 483 25.32 -7.43 -7.97
CA TYR A 483 25.73 -7.64 -9.36
C TYR A 483 24.59 -8.21 -10.21
N THR A 484 23.80 -9.11 -9.65
CA THR A 484 22.59 -9.67 -10.27
C THR A 484 21.54 -8.59 -10.54
N THR A 485 21.30 -7.68 -9.59
CA THR A 485 20.43 -6.51 -9.79
C THR A 485 20.97 -5.58 -10.88
N PHE A 486 22.28 -5.36 -10.93
CA PHE A 486 22.90 -4.51 -11.96
C PHE A 486 22.71 -5.11 -13.37
N GLN A 487 22.86 -6.42 -13.53
CA GLN A 487 22.66 -7.08 -14.83
C GLN A 487 21.19 -7.08 -15.29
N LEU A 488 20.24 -7.24 -14.36
CA LEU A 488 18.81 -7.28 -14.69
C LEU A 488 18.17 -5.88 -14.77
N GLY A 489 18.80 -4.88 -14.16
CA GLY A 489 18.19 -3.57 -13.92
C GLY A 489 17.23 -3.58 -12.73
N VAL A 490 17.02 -2.39 -12.17
CA VAL A 490 16.16 -2.20 -10.99
C VAL A 490 14.73 -2.64 -11.30
N ASP A 491 14.16 -2.21 -12.43
CA ASP A 491 12.77 -2.55 -12.74
C ASP A 491 12.57 -4.04 -13.02
N GLY A 492 13.51 -4.69 -13.71
CA GLY A 492 13.48 -6.14 -13.91
C GLY A 492 13.54 -6.92 -12.58
N THR A 493 14.30 -6.43 -11.61
CA THR A 493 14.42 -7.02 -10.26
C THR A 493 13.12 -7.00 -9.46
N TYR A 494 12.22 -6.07 -9.76
CA TYR A 494 10.93 -5.92 -9.07
C TYR A 494 9.77 -6.28 -9.99
N PHE A 495 9.85 -7.40 -10.71
CA PHE A 495 8.79 -7.90 -11.60
C PHE A 495 8.37 -6.95 -12.73
N GLY A 496 9.22 -6.00 -13.13
CA GLY A 496 8.85 -5.05 -14.18
C GLY A 496 8.44 -5.75 -15.48
N ILE A 497 9.02 -6.91 -15.77
CA ILE A 497 8.71 -7.70 -16.97
C ILE A 497 7.38 -8.44 -16.79
N GLU A 498 7.22 -9.15 -15.68
CA GLU A 498 6.07 -10.00 -15.35
C GLU A 498 4.79 -9.18 -15.17
N LEU A 499 4.93 -7.92 -14.74
CA LEU A 499 3.84 -6.96 -14.58
C LEU A 499 3.59 -6.11 -15.84
N GLY A 500 4.42 -6.25 -16.89
CA GLY A 500 4.25 -5.55 -18.16
C GLY A 500 4.75 -4.10 -18.20
N TYR A 501 5.49 -3.65 -17.18
CA TYR A 501 6.09 -2.30 -17.13
C TYR A 501 7.42 -2.19 -17.88
N VAL A 502 8.07 -3.33 -18.13
CA VAL A 502 9.33 -3.43 -18.89
C VAL A 502 9.11 -4.39 -20.05
N LYS A 503 9.45 -3.96 -21.26
CA LYS A 503 9.37 -4.84 -22.44
C LYS A 503 10.36 -6.00 -22.29
N ALA A 504 9.85 -7.22 -22.24
CA ALA A 504 10.65 -8.43 -22.30
C ALA A 504 11.43 -8.45 -23.63
N SER A 505 12.76 -8.36 -23.60
CA SER A 505 13.56 -8.71 -24.77
C SER A 505 13.96 -10.17 -24.69
N LYS A 506 13.95 -10.90 -25.81
CA LYS A 506 14.24 -12.35 -25.86
C LYS A 506 15.67 -12.70 -25.38
N HIS A 507 16.52 -11.69 -25.18
CA HIS A 507 17.92 -11.80 -24.72
C HIS A 507 18.17 -11.07 -23.39
N TYR A 508 17.12 -10.73 -22.62
CA TYR A 508 17.17 -9.69 -21.60
C TYR A 508 18.34 -9.83 -20.61
N VAL A 509 18.69 -11.03 -20.16
CA VAL A 509 19.98 -11.25 -19.47
C VAL A 509 20.48 -12.69 -19.67
N GLN A 510 21.42 -12.89 -20.59
CA GLN A 510 22.21 -14.14 -20.72
C GLN A 510 23.63 -13.98 -20.15
N LYS A 511 23.95 -12.79 -19.63
CA LYS A 511 25.24 -12.49 -19.01
C LYS A 511 25.24 -13.04 -17.59
N PHE A 512 26.39 -13.58 -17.18
CA PHE A 512 26.64 -14.03 -15.82
C PHE A 512 26.15 -12.96 -14.81
N PRO A 513 25.42 -13.33 -13.75
CA PRO A 513 25.17 -14.70 -13.31
C PRO A 513 23.95 -15.37 -13.95
N TYR A 514 23.15 -14.63 -14.70
CA TYR A 514 22.05 -15.20 -15.46
C TYR A 514 22.58 -16.07 -16.61
N GLY A 515 21.86 -17.16 -16.92
CA GLY A 515 22.29 -18.18 -17.88
C GLY A 515 23.24 -19.24 -17.32
N VAL A 516 23.80 -19.04 -16.13
CA VAL A 516 24.66 -20.02 -15.43
C VAL A 516 24.01 -20.50 -14.14
N ILE A 517 23.53 -19.57 -13.32
CA ILE A 517 22.92 -19.86 -12.02
C ILE A 517 21.40 -19.70 -12.15
N PRO A 518 20.59 -20.71 -11.78
CA PRO A 518 19.14 -20.55 -11.67
C PRO A 518 18.79 -19.59 -10.51
N HIS A 519 17.91 -18.61 -10.77
CA HIS A 519 17.48 -17.58 -9.81
C HIS A 519 18.66 -16.98 -8.99
N PRO A 520 19.66 -16.37 -9.65
CA PRO A 520 20.91 -15.97 -9.00
C PRO A 520 20.69 -14.99 -7.85
N MET A 521 19.64 -14.18 -7.91
CA MET A 521 19.31 -13.20 -6.89
C MET A 521 18.81 -13.84 -5.59
N ILE A 522 17.95 -14.85 -5.69
CA ILE A 522 17.41 -15.55 -4.52
C ILE A 522 18.50 -16.43 -3.92
N LEU A 523 19.20 -17.19 -4.76
CA LEU A 523 20.26 -18.09 -4.32
C LEU A 523 21.38 -17.33 -3.60
N SER A 524 21.85 -16.22 -4.16
CA SER A 524 22.95 -15.46 -3.55
C SER A 524 22.57 -14.86 -2.19
N GLN A 525 21.32 -14.43 -2.02
CA GLN A 525 20.81 -13.97 -0.72
C GLN A 525 20.67 -15.13 0.28
N CYS A 526 20.25 -16.32 -0.16
CA CYS A 526 20.24 -17.50 0.71
C CYS A 526 21.65 -17.88 1.16
N VAL A 527 22.66 -17.81 0.27
CA VAL A 527 24.07 -18.04 0.64
C VAL A 527 24.53 -17.05 1.70
N ALA A 528 24.24 -15.75 1.54
CA ALA A 528 24.58 -14.75 2.55
C ALA A 528 23.90 -15.04 3.90
N MET A 529 22.63 -15.42 3.87
CA MET A 529 21.85 -15.77 5.05
C MET A 529 22.38 -17.00 5.79
N ILE A 530 22.73 -18.06 5.07
CA ILE A 530 23.37 -19.24 5.65
C ILE A 530 24.72 -18.87 6.29
N GLY A 531 25.46 -17.91 5.70
CA GLY A 531 26.67 -17.34 6.28
C GLY A 531 26.45 -16.82 7.70
N PHE A 532 25.38 -16.06 7.95
CA PHE A 532 25.03 -15.60 9.30
C PHE A 532 24.76 -16.77 10.27
N MET A 533 24.09 -17.84 9.82
CA MET A 533 23.77 -19.00 10.65
C MET A 533 24.96 -19.87 11.05
N ARG A 534 26.10 -19.73 10.37
CA ARG A 534 27.29 -20.51 10.68
C ARG A 534 27.87 -20.13 12.04
N ALA A 535 27.81 -18.85 12.40
CA ALA A 535 28.19 -18.37 13.71
C ALA A 535 27.29 -18.98 14.80
N GLU A 536 27.90 -19.76 15.69
CA GLU A 536 27.19 -20.47 16.76
C GLU A 536 26.45 -19.51 17.70
N ALA A 537 27.09 -18.42 18.11
CA ALA A 537 26.49 -17.42 19.00
C ALA A 537 25.22 -16.79 18.39
N PHE A 538 25.24 -16.51 17.08
CA PHE A 538 24.08 -15.98 16.38
C PHE A 538 22.96 -17.02 16.26
N ARG A 539 23.29 -18.26 15.88
CA ARG A 539 22.32 -19.37 15.79
C ARG A 539 21.69 -19.69 17.13
N ALA A 540 22.44 -19.63 18.22
CA ALA A 540 21.91 -19.84 19.56
C ALA A 540 20.92 -18.73 19.98
N SER A 541 21.22 -17.48 19.61
CA SER A 541 20.39 -16.32 19.96
C SER A 541 19.14 -16.20 19.08
N TRP A 542 19.26 -16.56 17.79
CA TRP A 542 18.23 -16.35 16.77
C TRP A 542 18.03 -17.58 15.85
N PRO A 543 17.69 -18.77 16.41
CA PRO A 543 17.73 -20.04 15.68
C PRO A 543 16.80 -20.09 14.46
N TYR A 544 15.67 -19.36 14.49
CA TYR A 544 14.63 -19.41 13.46
C TYR A 544 14.64 -18.23 12.49
N LEU A 545 15.43 -17.19 12.75
CA LEU A 545 15.38 -15.95 11.96
C LEU A 545 15.81 -16.21 10.50
N VAL A 546 17.00 -16.76 10.29
CA VAL A 546 17.50 -17.09 8.97
C VAL A 546 16.70 -18.22 8.29
N PRO A 547 16.35 -19.34 8.97
CA PRO A 547 15.51 -20.36 8.35
C PRO A 547 14.18 -19.82 7.84
N ALA A 548 13.54 -18.89 8.57
CA ALA A 548 12.32 -18.23 8.10
C ALA A 548 12.56 -17.39 6.84
N HIS A 549 13.64 -16.61 6.78
CA HIS A 549 14.01 -15.86 5.57
C HIS A 549 14.25 -16.76 4.36
N VAL A 550 15.02 -17.85 4.53
CA VAL A 550 15.30 -18.81 3.47
C VAL A 550 14.01 -19.49 3.01
N CYS A 551 13.15 -19.91 3.94
CA CYS A 551 11.85 -20.50 3.63
C CYS A 551 10.98 -19.56 2.77
N LEU A 552 10.86 -18.28 3.15
CA LEU A 552 10.09 -17.29 2.40
C LEU A 552 10.68 -16.99 1.01
N TYR A 553 12.01 -16.99 0.87
CA TYR A 553 12.67 -16.94 -0.44
C TYR A 553 12.32 -18.14 -1.31
N LEU A 554 12.33 -19.35 -0.74
CA LEU A 554 11.98 -20.56 -1.48
C LEU A 554 10.50 -20.56 -1.88
N VAL A 555 9.59 -20.15 -1.00
CA VAL A 555 8.16 -20.00 -1.33
C VAL A 555 7.99 -19.07 -2.53
N HIS A 556 8.63 -17.90 -2.48
CA HIS A 556 8.58 -16.94 -3.56
C HIS A 556 9.20 -17.49 -4.87
N MET A 557 10.35 -18.17 -4.78
CA MET A 557 10.99 -18.81 -5.92
C MET A 557 10.12 -19.91 -6.55
N LEU A 558 9.45 -20.73 -5.74
CA LEU A 558 8.53 -21.77 -6.23
C LEU A 558 7.33 -21.14 -6.94
N GLN A 559 6.81 -20.02 -6.42
CA GLN A 559 5.74 -19.27 -7.06
C GLN A 559 6.16 -18.77 -8.45
N GLU A 560 7.41 -18.31 -8.60
CA GLU A 560 7.98 -17.93 -9.91
C GLU A 560 8.17 -19.14 -10.83
N HIS A 561 8.79 -20.20 -10.32
CA HIS A 561 9.20 -21.36 -11.11
C HIS A 561 8.01 -22.12 -11.69
N PHE A 562 6.94 -22.29 -10.90
CA PHE A 562 5.73 -22.98 -11.34
C PHE A 562 4.76 -22.08 -12.11
N ASP A 563 5.05 -20.77 -12.22
CA ASP A 563 4.20 -19.74 -12.82
C ASP A 563 2.71 -20.06 -12.69
N ILE A 564 2.15 -19.82 -11.50
CA ILE A 564 0.74 -20.10 -11.19
C ILE A 564 -0.26 -19.43 -12.15
N HIS A 565 0.20 -18.53 -13.03
CA HIS A 565 -0.58 -17.84 -14.05
C HIS A 565 -0.34 -18.32 -15.49
N LYS A 566 0.56 -19.29 -15.73
CA LYS A 566 0.91 -19.81 -17.07
C LYS A 566 -0.31 -20.23 -17.88
N ASN A 567 -1.35 -20.74 -17.21
CA ASN A 567 -2.62 -21.15 -17.85
C ASN A 567 -3.60 -19.99 -18.07
N ARG A 568 -3.48 -18.87 -17.34
CA ARG A 568 -4.32 -17.66 -17.50
C ARG A 568 -3.83 -16.73 -18.61
N ALA A 569 -2.52 -16.65 -18.84
CA ALA A 569 -1.93 -15.83 -19.91
C ALA A 569 -2.36 -16.25 -21.32
N SER A 570 -2.86 -17.48 -21.50
CA SER A 570 -3.50 -17.92 -22.76
C SER A 570 -4.86 -17.27 -23.04
N LYS A 571 -5.44 -16.54 -22.08
CA LYS A 571 -6.80 -15.97 -22.16
C LYS A 571 -6.88 -14.45 -21.97
N SER A 572 -5.87 -13.78 -21.42
CA SER A 572 -5.86 -12.32 -21.30
C SER A 572 -5.01 -11.68 -22.38
N ALA A 573 -5.67 -11.10 -23.39
CA ALA A 573 -5.02 -10.17 -24.30
C ALA A 573 -4.43 -9.00 -23.47
N PRO A 574 -3.23 -8.48 -23.82
CA PRO A 574 -2.66 -7.34 -23.13
C PRO A 574 -3.64 -6.16 -23.23
N LEU A 575 -3.92 -5.54 -22.08
CA LEU A 575 -4.50 -4.19 -22.03
C LEU A 575 -3.58 -3.31 -22.87
N LYS A 576 -4.02 -3.04 -24.11
CA LYS A 576 -3.37 -2.05 -24.95
C LYS A 576 -3.42 -0.73 -24.19
N SER A 577 -2.25 -0.13 -24.01
CA SER A 577 -2.11 1.29 -23.71
C SER A 577 -3.06 2.07 -24.65
N ALA A 578 -4.09 2.68 -24.07
CA ALA A 578 -4.97 3.61 -24.73
C ALA A 578 -4.44 5.03 -24.51
#